data_AF-A0A8E6QE42-F1
#
_entry.id   AF-A0A8E6QE42-F1
#
_cell.length_a   1.000
_cell.length_b   1.000
_cell.length_c   1.000
_cell.angle_alpha   90.00
_cell.angle_beta   90.00
_cell.angle_gamma   90.00
#
_symmetry.space_group_name_H-M   'P 1'
#
loop_
_entity.id
_entity.type
_entity.pdbx_description
1 polymer ?
#
loop_
_entity_poly.entity_id
_entity_poly.type
_entity_poly.pdbx_seq_one_letter_code
_entity_poly.pdbx_strand_id
1 'polypeptide(L)' 'MSVLNLGAGLGAFIAPAITALFYSSLGAGGILGIYAGLYILSGVLTPFLKTPEELGQQAELKGKVA' A
#
# COMPACT_ATOMS: atom_id res chain seq x y z
N MET A 1 12.46 -7.99 8.46
CA MET A 1 12.66 -6.52 8.39
C MET A 1 13.17 -6.02 7.03
N SER A 2 14.02 -6.75 6.29
CA SER A 2 14.61 -6.24 5.03
C SER A 2 13.61 -5.91 3.92
N VAL A 3 12.52 -6.68 3.77
CA VAL A 3 11.49 -6.43 2.74
C VAL A 3 10.70 -5.14 3.02
N LEU A 4 10.41 -4.85 4.29
CA LEU A 4 9.76 -3.59 4.69
C LEU A 4 10.66 -2.38 4.40
N ASN A 5 11.96 -2.52 4.66
CA ASN A 5 12.94 -1.48 4.38
C ASN A 5 13.13 -1.25 2.86
N LEU A 6 13.06 -2.32 2.06
CA LEU A 6 13.09 -2.22 0.60
C LEU A 6 11.88 -1.42 0.08
N GLY A 7 10.68 -1.69 0.60
CA GLY A 7 9.48 -0.93 0.24
C GLY A 7 9.57 0.55 0.61
N ALA A 8 10.06 0.86 1.81
CA ALA A 8 10.28 2.25 2.25
C ALA A 8 11.30 2.99 1.38
N GLY A 9 12.41 2.33 1.04
CA GLY A 9 13.42 2.89 0.14
C GLY A 9 12.91 3.07 -1.29
N LEU A 10 12.20 2.08 -1.84
CA LEU A 10 11.61 2.15 -3.18
C LEU A 10 10.57 3.27 -3.31
N GLY A 11 9.75 3.51 -2.29
CA GLY A 11 8.76 4.60 -2.30
C GLY A 11 9.37 5.97 -2.57
N ALA A 12 10.56 6.24 -2.01
CA ALA A 12 11.29 7.49 -2.23
C ALA A 12 11.78 7.68 -3.68
N PHE A 13 11.99 6.58 -4.42
CA PHE A 13 12.37 6.62 -5.84
C PHE A 13 11.16 6.60 -6.77
N ILE A 14 10.10 5.87 -6.42
CA ILE A 14 8.91 5.71 -7.24
C ILE A 14 8.15 7.03 -7.39
N ALA A 15 8.08 7.86 -6.35
CA ALA A 15 7.40 9.16 -6.44
C ALA A 15 8.07 10.12 -7.46
N PRO A 16 9.38 10.41 -7.40
CA PRO A 16 10.06 11.16 -8.46
C PRO A 16 9.93 10.53 -9.84
N ALA A 17 9.99 9.20 -9.95
CA ALA A 17 9.87 8.49 -11.23
C ALA A 17 8.49 8.67 -11.88
N ILE A 18 7.41 8.52 -11.11
CA ILE A 18 6.03 8.79 -11.57
C ILE A 18 5.91 10.24 -12.01
N THR A 19 6.43 11.17 -11.20
CA THR A 19 6.39 12.60 -11.53
C THR A 19 7.14 12.88 -12.83
N ALA A 20 8.35 12.38 -13.00
CA ALA A 20 9.15 12.58 -14.20
C ALA A 20 8.47 12.03 -15.47
N LEU A 21 7.80 10.87 -15.38
CA LEU A 21 7.14 10.24 -16.51
C LEU A 21 5.81 10.91 -16.90
N PHE A 22 5.00 11.32 -15.92
CA PHE A 22 3.61 11.70 -16.17
C PHE A 22 3.35 13.21 -16.06
N TYR A 23 4.26 14.00 -15.47
CA TYR A 23 4.02 15.43 -15.22
C TYR A 23 3.81 16.24 -16.51
N SER A 24 4.54 15.93 -17.59
CA SER A 24 4.40 16.65 -18.87
C SER A 24 3.00 16.49 -19.49
N SER A 25 2.36 15.32 -19.30
CA SER A 25 1.06 15.00 -19.91
C SER A 25 -0.12 15.31 -18.98
N LEU A 26 0.04 15.10 -17.67
CA LEU A 26 -1.05 15.18 -16.69
C LEU A 26 -0.96 16.40 -15.75
N GLY A 27 0.19 17.08 -15.69
CA GLY A 27 0.45 18.17 -14.76
C GLY A 27 0.37 17.75 -13.29
N ALA A 28 0.37 18.73 -12.38
CA ALA A 28 0.33 18.47 -10.94
C ALA A 28 -0.97 17.76 -10.50
N GLY A 29 -2.12 18.13 -11.07
CA GLY A 29 -3.42 17.57 -10.72
C GLY A 29 -3.53 16.08 -11.02
N GLY A 30 -3.06 15.63 -12.19
CA GLY A 30 -3.12 14.21 -12.51
C GLY A 30 -2.07 13.37 -11.78
N ILE A 31 -0.90 13.93 -11.45
CA ILE A 31 0.06 13.26 -10.55
C ILE A 31 -0.56 13.01 -9.16
N LEU A 32 -1.24 14.02 -8.59
CA LEU A 32 -1.99 13.86 -7.34
C LEU A 32 -3.07 12.78 -7.45
N GLY A 33 -3.76 12.70 -8.59
CA GLY A 33 -4.72 11.64 -8.89
C GLY A 33 -4.08 10.24 -8.88
N ILE A 34 -2.90 10.09 -9.48
CA ILE A 34 -2.15 8.81 -9.46
C ILE A 34 -1.81 8.42 -8.02
N TYR A 35 -1.27 9.35 -7.22
CA TYR A 35 -0.95 9.06 -5.82
C TYR A 35 -2.18 8.74 -4.99
N ALA A 36 -3.29 9.44 -5.20
CA ALA A 36 -4.55 9.12 -4.55
C ALA A 36 -5.01 7.69 -4.90
N GLY A 37 -4.95 7.30 -6.17
CA GLY A 37 -5.27 5.93 -6.61
C GLY A 37 -4.38 4.87 -5.94
N LEU A 38 -3.07 5.12 -5.87
CA LEU A 38 -2.13 4.24 -5.17
C LEU A 38 -2.44 4.13 -3.67
N TYR A 39 -2.89 5.22 -3.03
CA TYR A 39 -3.26 5.23 -1.63
C TYR A 39 -4.55 4.45 -1.35
N ILE A 40 -5.57 4.62 -2.21
CA ILE A 40 -6.81 3.83 -2.14
C ILE A 40 -6.50 2.35 -2.35
N LEU A 41 -5.66 2.01 -3.35
CA LEU A 41 -5.23 0.63 -3.58
C LEU A 41 -4.51 0.06 -2.35
N SER A 42 -3.64 0.83 -1.70
CA SER A 42 -3.00 0.43 -0.44
C SER A 42 -4.04 0.14 0.66
N GLY A 43 -5.07 0.98 0.79
CA GLY A 43 -6.18 0.73 1.70
C GLY A 43 -6.90 -0.60 1.42
N VAL A 44 -7.16 -0.91 0.14
CA VAL A 44 -7.79 -2.18 -0.28
C VAL A 44 -6.88 -3.38 -0.02
N LEU A 45 -5.57 -3.24 -0.17
CA LEU A 45 -4.59 -4.31 0.07
C LEU A 45 -4.27 -4.52 1.56
N THR A 46 -4.47 -3.51 2.41
CA THR A 46 -4.23 -3.57 3.86
C THR A 46 -4.86 -4.79 4.56
N PRO A 47 -6.13 -5.16 4.34
CA PRO A 47 -6.71 -6.35 4.98
C PRO A 47 -6.06 -7.69 4.59
N PHE A 48 -5.26 -7.72 3.52
CA PHE A 48 -4.49 -8.91 3.12
C PHE A 48 -3.13 -9.00 3.82
N LEU A 49 -2.65 -7.92 4.44
CA LEU A 49 -1.40 -7.88 5.20
C LEU A 49 -1.60 -8.32 6.66
N LYS A 50 -2.27 -9.45 6.88
CA LYS A 50 -2.44 -10.00 8.22
C LYS A 50 -1.20 -10.76 8.66
N THR A 51 -0.82 -10.55 9.90
CA THR A 51 0.23 -11.32 10.55
C THR A 51 -0.25 -12.72 10.92
N PRO A 52 0.67 -13.70 11.09
CA PRO A 52 0.32 -15.04 11.55
C PRO A 52 -0.44 -15.03 12.89
N GLU A 53 -0.07 -14.14 13.83
CA GLU A 53 -0.81 -13.96 15.09
C GLU A 53 -2.25 -13.48 14.87
N GLU A 54 -2.48 -12.50 14.00
CA GLU A 54 -3.82 -11.98 13.71
C GLU A 54 -4.72 -13.05 13.06
N LEU A 55 -4.16 -13.90 12.19
CA LEU A 55 -4.87 -15.03 11.61
C LEU A 55 -5.24 -16.08 12.68
N GLY A 56 -4.33 -16.36 13.61
CA GLY A 56 -4.58 -17.27 14.73
C GLY A 56 -5.67 -16.75 15.68
N GLN A 57 -5.63 -15.47 16.04
CA GLN A 57 -6.66 -14.84 16.88
C GLN A 57 -8.04 -14.82 16.21
N GLN A 58 -8.11 -14.54 14.90
CA GLN A 58 -9.39 -14.61 14.17
C GLN A 58 -10.01 -16.01 14.17
N ALA A 59 -9.19 -17.06 14.05
CA ALA A 59 -9.66 -18.44 14.09
C ALA A 59 -10.20 -18.81 15.49
N GLU A 60 -9.50 -18.39 16.55
CA GLU A 60 -9.88 -18.66 17.95
C GLU A 60 -11.18 -17.91 18.34
N LEU A 61 -11.32 -16.64 17.92
CA LEU A 61 -12.54 -15.86 18.10
C LEU A 61 -13.72 -16.50 17.37
N LYS A 62 -13.54 -16.97 16.13
CA LYS A 62 -14.61 -17.62 15.37
C LYS A 62 -15.06 -18.94 16.01
N GLY A 63 -14.14 -19.69 16.64
CA GLY A 63 -14.45 -20.93 17.36
C GLY A 63 -15.17 -20.74 18.70
N LYS A 64 -15.06 -19.55 19.33
CA LYS A 64 -15.77 -19.22 20.58
C LYS A 64 -17.19 -18.67 20.36
N VAL A 65 -17.51 -18.28 19.12
CA VAL A 65 -18.79 -17.65 18.75
C VAL A 65 -19.69 -18.62 17.96
N ALA A 66 -19.15 -19.76 17.53
CA ALA A 66 -19.88 -20.87 16.88
C ALA A 66 -20.27 -21.94 17.91
#